data_AF-A0A8S4PQZ7-F1
#
_entry.id   AF-A0A8S4PQZ7-F1
#
_cell.length_a   1.000
_cell.length_b   1.000
_cell.length_c   1.000
_cell.angle_alpha   90.00
_cell.angle_beta   90.00
_cell.angle_gamma   90.00
#
_symmetry.space_group_name_H-M   'P 1'
#
loop_
_entity.id
_entity.type
_entity.pdbx_description
1 polymer ?
#
loop_
_entity_poly.entity_id
_entity_poly.type
_entity_poly.pdbx_seq_one_letter_code
_entity_poly.pdbx_strand_id
1 'polypeptide(L)'
;QNPGDCLFEALCHQLKYTKTADTKPRELRQNLVAYIKQNTQLENGDHVMTLFDTTTNDEWRVNSKQNEKKSADEMKLSYYTDSYMNKPETTGDTLMIWACSQLYDVDFEIFPSASDRSYKISAKDDDSIRATVRLGFVGQAYFVSLVSTNKESTEFMYLLGRKIKACDQVTEIKKQAGLMSDLGL
;
A
#
# COMPACT_ATOMS: atom_id res chain seq x y z
N GLN A 1 -12.05 -10.35 -7.60
CA GLN A 1 -10.96 -9.58 -6.97
C GLN A 1 -10.24 -10.50 -6.01
N ASN A 2 -8.92 -10.54 -6.08
CA ASN A 2 -8.10 -11.27 -5.12
C ASN A 2 -7.84 -10.31 -3.94
N PRO A 3 -8.24 -10.63 -2.70
CA PRO A 3 -8.15 -9.69 -1.58
C PRO A 3 -6.74 -9.15 -1.35
N GLY A 4 -5.70 -9.94 -1.66
CA GLY A 4 -4.29 -9.52 -1.57
C GLY A 4 -3.84 -8.46 -2.58
N ASP A 5 -4.65 -8.17 -3.62
CA ASP A 5 -4.28 -7.23 -4.68
C ASP A 5 -4.84 -5.81 -4.48
N CYS A 6 -5.63 -5.56 -3.43
CA CYS A 6 -6.33 -4.28 -3.24
C CYS A 6 -5.38 -3.06 -3.22
N LEU A 7 -4.21 -3.17 -2.56
CA LEU A 7 -3.20 -2.10 -2.59
C LEU A 7 -2.73 -1.84 -4.02
N PHE A 8 -2.34 -2.89 -4.75
CA PHE A 8 -1.79 -2.76 -6.09
C PHE A 8 -2.82 -2.22 -7.07
N GLU A 9 -4.10 -2.62 -6.96
CA GLU A 9 -5.21 -2.02 -7.70
C GLU A 9 -5.33 -0.51 -7.40
N ALA A 10 -5.29 -0.12 -6.13
CA ALA A 10 -5.38 1.27 -5.72
C ALA A 10 -4.18 2.10 -6.22
N LEU A 11 -2.97 1.56 -6.13
CA LEU A 11 -1.75 2.20 -6.62
C LEU A 11 -1.78 2.37 -8.15
N CYS A 12 -2.11 1.32 -8.91
CA CYS A 12 -2.24 1.40 -10.37
C CYS A 12 -3.25 2.48 -10.79
N HIS A 13 -4.39 2.55 -10.09
CA HIS A 13 -5.41 3.57 -10.35
C HIS A 13 -4.84 4.96 -10.12
N GLN A 14 -4.22 5.23 -8.97
CA GLN A 14 -3.62 6.52 -8.66
C GLN A 14 -2.48 6.93 -9.60
N LEU A 15 -1.60 6.00 -9.94
CA LEU A 15 -0.47 6.25 -10.87
C LEU A 15 -0.96 6.57 -12.27
N LYS A 16 -2.06 5.96 -12.72
CA LYS A 16 -2.69 6.29 -13.99
C LYS A 16 -3.18 7.74 -14.03
N TYR A 17 -3.80 8.23 -12.96
CA TYR A 17 -4.28 9.62 -12.88
C TYR A 17 -3.14 10.62 -12.67
N THR A 18 -2.14 10.26 -11.88
CA THR A 18 -1.11 11.19 -11.39
C THR A 18 0.11 11.26 -12.30
N LYS A 19 0.48 10.14 -12.92
CA LYS A 19 1.71 9.98 -13.73
C LYS A 19 1.45 9.42 -15.12
N THR A 20 0.20 9.22 -15.52
CA THR A 20 -0.18 8.56 -16.80
C THR A 20 0.43 7.18 -17.00
N ALA A 21 0.84 6.52 -15.91
CA ALA A 21 1.41 5.19 -15.95
C ALA A 21 0.30 4.13 -15.95
N ASP A 22 0.17 3.37 -17.04
CA ASP A 22 -0.82 2.31 -17.18
C ASP A 22 -0.18 0.94 -16.93
N THR A 23 0.02 0.62 -15.65
CA THR A 23 0.65 -0.63 -15.19
C THR A 23 -0.39 -1.56 -14.60
N LYS A 24 -0.22 -2.88 -14.77
CA LYS A 24 -1.12 -3.88 -14.17
C LYS A 24 -0.72 -4.19 -12.72
N PRO A 25 -1.65 -4.54 -11.81
CA PRO A 25 -1.33 -4.78 -10.39
C PRO A 25 -0.19 -5.78 -10.15
N ARG A 26 -0.19 -6.91 -10.87
CA ARG A 26 0.86 -7.93 -10.76
C ARG A 26 2.23 -7.45 -11.25
N GLU A 27 2.25 -6.67 -12.32
CA GLU A 27 3.48 -6.08 -12.87
C GLU A 27 4.03 -5.01 -11.93
N LEU A 28 3.14 -4.15 -11.40
CA LEU A 28 3.52 -3.17 -10.37
C LEU A 28 4.16 -3.88 -9.17
N ARG A 29 3.51 -4.91 -8.62
CA ARG A 29 4.05 -5.72 -7.52
C ARG A 29 5.47 -6.21 -7.82
N GLN A 30 5.72 -6.76 -9.01
CA GLN A 30 7.03 -7.27 -9.41
C GLN A 30 8.08 -6.15 -9.51
N ASN A 31 7.69 -5.00 -10.07
CA ASN A 31 8.57 -3.84 -10.19
C ASN A 31 8.96 -3.28 -8.82
N LEU A 32 8.02 -3.22 -7.88
CA LEU A 32 8.28 -2.78 -6.51
C LEU A 32 9.19 -3.77 -5.76
N VAL A 33 8.96 -5.06 -5.90
CA VAL A 33 9.86 -6.10 -5.34
C VAL A 33 11.27 -5.96 -5.90
N ALA A 34 11.41 -5.76 -7.21
CA ALA A 34 12.71 -5.57 -7.85
C ALA A 34 13.41 -4.29 -7.34
N TYR A 35 12.65 -3.20 -7.17
CA TYR A 35 13.16 -1.95 -6.61
C TYR A 35 13.72 -2.14 -5.20
N ILE A 36 12.97 -2.79 -4.32
CA ILE A 36 13.37 -3.07 -2.93
C ILE A 36 14.66 -3.92 -2.88
N LYS A 37 14.80 -4.92 -3.76
CA LYS A 37 16.03 -5.73 -3.85
C LYS A 37 17.27 -4.92 -4.23
N GLN A 38 17.10 -3.87 -5.03
CA GLN A 38 18.19 -3.03 -5.51
C GLN A 38 18.51 -1.87 -4.56
N ASN A 39 17.55 -1.47 -3.72
CA ASN A 39 17.64 -0.32 -2.84
C ASN A 39 17.31 -0.76 -1.41
N THR A 40 18.30 -1.34 -0.74
CA THR A 40 18.12 -1.96 0.58
C THR A 40 18.32 -1.01 1.76
N GLN A 41 18.70 0.24 1.47
CA GLN A 41 18.95 1.28 2.46
C GLN A 41 18.00 2.46 2.26
N LEU A 42 17.56 3.04 3.37
CA LEU A 42 16.87 4.31 3.43
C LEU A 42 17.88 5.46 3.36
N GLU A 43 17.40 6.69 3.13
CA GLU A 43 18.25 7.89 3.06
C GLU A 43 19.04 8.14 4.37
N ASN A 44 18.48 7.75 5.51
CA ASN A 44 19.12 7.85 6.82
C ASN A 44 20.16 6.74 7.09
N GLY A 45 20.35 5.81 6.15
CA GLY A 45 21.28 4.68 6.26
C GLY A 45 20.69 3.42 6.90
N ASP A 46 19.47 3.48 7.44
CA ASP A 46 18.80 2.30 7.99
C ASP A 46 18.41 1.31 6.87
N HIS A 47 18.33 0.03 7.21
CA HIS A 47 17.88 -0.98 6.26
C HIS A 47 16.36 -0.83 6.00
N VAL A 48 15.90 -0.96 4.75
CA VAL A 48 14.47 -0.81 4.37
C VAL A 48 13.51 -1.74 5.11
N MET A 49 14.04 -2.84 5.66
CA MET A 49 13.24 -3.78 6.45
C MET A 49 12.82 -3.23 7.82
N THR A 50 13.30 -2.04 8.23
CA THR A 50 12.73 -1.31 9.38
C THR A 50 11.31 -0.81 9.11
N LEU A 51 10.93 -0.63 7.84
CA LEU A 51 9.57 -0.25 7.41
C LEU A 51 8.61 -1.43 7.36
N PHE A 52 9.14 -2.66 7.41
CA PHE A 52 8.35 -3.88 7.41
C PHE A 52 8.06 -4.30 8.86
N ASP A 53 6.82 -4.12 9.30
CA ASP A 53 6.41 -4.51 10.65
C ASP A 53 6.32 -6.05 10.76
N THR A 54 7.36 -6.63 11.35
CA THR A 54 7.50 -8.07 11.55
C THR A 54 6.70 -8.63 12.72
N THR A 55 5.93 -7.82 13.45
CA THR A 55 5.23 -8.26 14.68
C THR A 55 4.26 -9.42 14.47
N THR A 56 3.88 -9.72 13.24
CA THR A 56 2.93 -10.79 12.91
C THR A 56 3.54 -12.05 12.31
N ASN A 57 4.82 -12.05 11.89
CA ASN A 57 5.33 -13.23 11.18
C ASN A 57 6.84 -13.51 11.34
N ASP A 58 7.17 -14.38 12.30
CA ASP A 58 8.52 -14.93 12.51
C ASP A 58 8.88 -16.06 11.51
N GLU A 59 8.07 -16.30 10.46
CA GLU A 59 8.35 -17.29 9.40
C GLU A 59 9.74 -17.12 8.77
N TRP A 60 10.25 -15.89 8.67
CA TRP A 60 11.60 -15.63 8.17
C TRP A 60 12.69 -16.27 9.05
N ARG A 61 12.46 -16.43 10.36
CA ARG A 61 13.37 -17.11 11.30
C ARG A 61 13.38 -18.64 11.14
N VAL A 62 12.28 -19.21 10.66
CA VAL A 62 12.22 -20.65 10.36
C VAL A 62 13.01 -20.94 9.10
N ASN A 63 12.93 -20.06 8.09
CA ASN A 63 13.71 -20.15 6.85
C ASN A 63 15.18 -19.77 7.01
N SER A 64 15.57 -19.06 8.07
CA SER A 64 16.95 -18.59 8.28
C SER A 64 17.93 -19.67 8.76
N LYS A 65 17.45 -20.81 9.29
CA LYS A 65 18.29 -21.91 9.80
C LYS A 65 19.22 -22.53 8.75
N GLN A 66 19.04 -22.21 7.47
CA GLN A 66 19.86 -22.71 6.36
C GLN A 66 20.94 -21.73 5.88
N ASN A 67 21.00 -20.49 6.41
CA ASN A 67 21.86 -19.42 5.86
C ASN A 67 22.69 -18.70 6.95
N GLU A 68 23.53 -19.42 7.68
CA GLU A 68 24.36 -18.87 8.79
C GLU A 68 25.30 -17.69 8.42
N LYS A 69 25.46 -17.36 7.13
CA LYS A 69 26.34 -16.28 6.63
C LYS A 69 25.66 -14.94 6.36
N LYS A 70 24.33 -14.85 6.40
CA LYS A 70 23.59 -13.61 6.09
C LYS A 70 23.27 -12.83 7.36
N SER A 71 23.22 -11.50 7.26
CA SER A 71 22.68 -10.67 8.33
C SER A 71 21.17 -10.94 8.52
N ALA A 72 20.61 -10.60 9.69
CA ALA A 72 19.19 -10.76 9.94
C ALA A 72 18.33 -9.95 8.93
N ASP A 73 18.80 -8.76 8.54
CA ASP A 73 18.11 -7.90 7.59
C ASP A 73 18.13 -8.46 6.16
N GLU A 74 19.25 -9.07 5.74
CA GLU A 74 19.34 -9.75 4.44
C GLU A 74 18.44 -10.99 4.38
N MET A 75 18.33 -11.73 5.49
CA MET A 75 17.41 -12.87 5.59
C MET A 75 15.96 -12.42 5.50
N LYS A 76 15.59 -11.35 6.25
CA LYS A 76 14.26 -10.75 6.20
C LYS A 76 13.91 -10.26 4.80
N LEU A 77 14.84 -9.55 4.15
CA LEU A 77 14.67 -9.04 2.80
C LEU A 77 14.45 -10.16 1.78
N SER A 78 15.25 -11.23 1.84
CA SER A 78 15.09 -12.38 0.95
C SER A 78 13.76 -13.08 1.21
N TYR A 79 13.38 -13.34 2.47
CA TYR A 79 12.05 -13.88 2.78
C TYR A 79 10.93 -12.98 2.22
N TYR A 80 11.02 -11.66 2.47
CA TYR A 80 10.01 -10.71 2.04
C TYR A 80 9.85 -10.70 0.50
N THR A 81 10.96 -10.59 -0.22
CA THR A 81 10.95 -10.39 -1.67
C THR A 81 10.86 -11.70 -2.47
N ASP A 82 11.42 -12.81 -1.98
CA ASP A 82 11.45 -14.08 -2.69
C ASP A 82 10.29 -15.00 -2.33
N SER A 83 9.75 -14.88 -1.11
CA SER A 83 8.73 -15.80 -0.61
C SER A 83 7.41 -15.09 -0.29
N TYR A 84 7.43 -14.05 0.54
CA TYR A 84 6.22 -13.42 1.05
C TYR A 84 5.46 -12.68 -0.06
N MET A 85 6.12 -11.78 -0.78
CA MET A 85 5.47 -10.95 -1.80
C MET A 85 5.17 -11.67 -3.12
N ASN A 86 5.78 -12.84 -3.35
CA ASN A 86 5.52 -13.67 -4.52
C ASN A 86 4.21 -14.49 -4.40
N LYS A 87 3.64 -14.61 -3.20
CA LYS A 87 2.34 -15.24 -2.99
C LYS A 87 1.21 -14.31 -3.49
N PRO A 88 0.30 -14.78 -4.37
CA PRO A 88 -0.81 -13.98 -4.88
C PRO A 88 -1.74 -13.41 -3.80
N GLU A 89 -1.90 -14.11 -2.70
CA GLU A 89 -2.76 -13.75 -1.57
C GLU A 89 -2.14 -12.69 -0.65
N THR A 90 -0.85 -12.41 -0.78
CA THR A 90 -0.15 -11.45 0.08
C THR A 90 -0.61 -10.04 -0.22
N THR A 91 -1.18 -9.39 0.79
CA THR A 91 -1.49 -7.95 0.78
C THR A 91 -0.22 -7.14 0.81
N GLY A 92 -0.18 -6.03 0.08
CA GLY A 92 0.93 -5.07 0.21
C GLY A 92 0.84 -4.24 1.49
N ASP A 93 1.96 -3.64 1.85
CA ASP A 93 2.17 -2.95 3.12
C ASP A 93 2.83 -1.57 2.92
N THR A 94 3.24 -0.95 4.03
CA THR A 94 3.98 0.33 4.04
C THR A 94 5.27 0.28 3.22
N LEU A 95 5.99 -0.85 3.22
CA LEU A 95 7.23 -1.01 2.45
C LEU A 95 6.94 -0.98 0.94
N MET A 96 5.83 -1.58 0.50
CA MET A 96 5.38 -1.48 -0.90
C MET A 96 4.96 -0.05 -1.27
N ILE A 97 4.29 0.68 -0.37
CA ILE A 97 3.91 2.08 -0.62
C ILE A 97 5.16 2.96 -0.71
N TRP A 98 6.11 2.77 0.20
CA TRP A 98 7.41 3.44 0.15
C TRP A 98 8.14 3.13 -1.16
N ALA A 99 8.29 1.87 -1.54
CA ALA A 99 8.95 1.51 -2.80
C ALA A 99 8.27 2.17 -4.02
N CYS A 100 6.94 2.32 -3.97
CA CYS A 100 6.18 2.99 -5.00
C CYS A 100 6.44 4.51 -5.01
N SER A 101 6.56 5.14 -3.83
CA SER A 101 6.89 6.57 -3.70
C SER A 101 8.24 6.86 -4.35
N GLN A 102 9.23 6.01 -4.07
CA GLN A 102 10.57 6.11 -4.62
C GLN A 102 10.58 5.90 -6.15
N LEU A 103 9.99 4.79 -6.62
CA LEU A 103 10.08 4.38 -8.02
C LEU A 103 9.40 5.38 -8.98
N TYR A 104 8.30 6.00 -8.56
CA TYR A 104 7.51 6.91 -9.39
C TYR A 104 7.68 8.40 -9.05
N ASP A 105 8.52 8.71 -8.06
CA ASP A 105 8.76 10.06 -7.56
C ASP A 105 7.43 10.79 -7.25
N VAL A 106 6.67 10.19 -6.33
CA VAL A 106 5.38 10.69 -5.82
C VAL A 106 5.33 10.62 -4.31
N ASP A 107 4.61 11.56 -3.70
CA ASP A 107 4.30 11.46 -2.28
C ASP A 107 2.96 10.74 -2.10
N PHE A 108 2.80 10.05 -0.99
CA PHE A 108 1.55 9.40 -0.61
C PHE A 108 0.96 10.06 0.62
N GLU A 109 -0.36 10.25 0.60
CA GLU A 109 -1.17 10.59 1.76
C GLU A 109 -2.20 9.49 2.01
N ILE A 110 -2.13 8.84 3.17
CA ILE A 110 -2.97 7.70 3.54
C ILE A 110 -3.97 8.16 4.60
N PHE A 111 -5.25 7.87 4.37
CA PHE A 111 -6.38 8.21 5.23
C PHE A 111 -6.97 6.93 5.85
N PRO A 112 -6.64 6.60 7.11
CA PRO A 112 -7.23 5.46 7.81
C PRO A 112 -8.69 5.72 8.18
N SER A 113 -9.57 4.73 8.00
CA SER A 113 -11.00 4.88 8.30
C SER A 113 -11.31 5.08 9.78
N ALA A 114 -10.39 4.70 10.67
CA ALA A 114 -10.53 4.79 12.12
C ALA A 114 -9.85 6.04 12.72
N SER A 115 -9.33 6.94 11.90
CA SER A 115 -8.53 8.09 12.34
C SER A 115 -8.91 9.34 11.54
N ASP A 116 -9.01 10.48 12.23
CA ASP A 116 -9.14 11.79 11.57
C ASP A 116 -7.79 12.33 11.07
N ARG A 117 -6.71 11.61 11.33
CA ARG A 117 -5.34 11.98 10.89
C ARG A 117 -4.92 11.14 9.70
N SER A 118 -4.39 11.81 8.68
CA SER A 118 -3.65 11.17 7.60
C SER A 118 -2.18 10.95 7.97
N TYR A 119 -1.53 10.00 7.30
CA TYR A 119 -0.09 9.78 7.37
C TYR A 119 0.52 10.01 5.99
N LYS A 120 1.74 10.55 5.95
CA LYS A 120 2.45 10.85 4.71
C LYS A 120 3.67 9.94 4.54
N ILE A 121 3.88 9.47 3.31
CA ILE A 121 5.08 8.76 2.89
C ILE A 121 5.64 9.52 1.69
N SER A 122 6.78 10.18 1.88
CA SER A 122 7.41 10.99 0.85
C SER A 122 8.36 10.15 -0.02
N ALA A 123 8.57 10.58 -1.26
CA ALA A 123 9.59 9.97 -2.12
C ALA A 123 11.01 10.35 -1.67
N LYS A 124 11.23 11.54 -1.12
CA LYS A 124 12.53 11.96 -0.55
C LYS A 124 12.29 12.86 0.64
N ASP A 125 13.24 12.91 1.56
CA ASP A 125 13.25 13.89 2.65
C ASP A 125 13.80 15.24 2.15
N ASP A 126 13.08 15.84 1.20
CA ASP A 126 13.40 17.16 0.66
C ASP A 126 12.13 18.00 0.43
N ASP A 127 12.32 19.32 0.25
CA ASP A 127 11.22 20.27 0.01
C ASP A 127 10.73 20.29 -1.45
N SER A 128 11.09 19.29 -2.26
CA SER A 128 10.72 19.29 -3.69
C SER A 128 9.21 19.08 -3.83
N ILE A 129 8.59 19.91 -4.66
CA ILE A 129 7.17 19.79 -4.98
C ILE A 129 6.96 18.56 -5.86
N ARG A 130 6.28 17.54 -5.31
CA ARG A 130 5.90 16.32 -6.02
C ARG A 130 4.39 16.19 -6.12
N ALA A 131 3.96 15.35 -7.05
CA ALA A 131 2.57 14.97 -7.11
C ALA A 131 2.22 14.08 -5.92
N THR A 132 1.12 14.39 -5.24
CA THR A 132 0.63 13.61 -4.10
C THR A 132 -0.49 12.67 -4.52
N VAL A 133 -0.28 11.38 -4.32
CA VAL A 133 -1.24 10.30 -4.45
C VAL A 133 -2.00 10.10 -3.14
N ARG A 134 -3.31 9.84 -3.21
CA ARG A 134 -4.14 9.65 -2.01
C ARG A 134 -4.74 8.25 -1.93
N LEU A 135 -4.59 7.61 -0.77
CA LEU A 135 -5.13 6.28 -0.49
C LEU A 135 -6.02 6.31 0.75
N GLY A 136 -7.12 5.58 0.73
CA GLY A 136 -7.91 5.27 1.91
C GLY A 136 -7.52 3.90 2.46
N PHE A 137 -7.41 3.76 3.77
CA PHE A 137 -7.17 2.48 4.43
C PHE A 137 -8.39 2.10 5.28
N VAL A 138 -9.21 1.19 4.75
CA VAL A 138 -10.55 0.89 5.26
C VAL A 138 -10.55 -0.42 6.04
N GLY A 139 -11.17 -0.38 7.23
CA GLY A 139 -11.38 -1.57 8.06
C GLY A 139 -10.08 -2.26 8.48
N GLN A 140 -8.96 -1.53 8.50
CA GLN A 140 -7.62 -2.04 8.78
C GLN A 140 -7.14 -3.17 7.86
N ALA A 141 -7.78 -3.36 6.70
CA ALA A 141 -7.50 -4.50 5.83
C ALA A 141 -7.43 -4.14 4.33
N TYR A 142 -8.07 -3.06 3.90
CA TYR A 142 -8.22 -2.75 2.49
C TYR A 142 -7.69 -1.37 2.13
N PHE A 143 -6.98 -1.28 1.02
CA PHE A 143 -6.61 -0.01 0.41
C PHE A 143 -7.57 0.34 -0.72
N VAL A 144 -7.92 1.62 -0.80
CA VAL A 144 -8.75 2.19 -1.87
C VAL A 144 -8.09 3.44 -2.42
N SER A 145 -8.26 3.67 -3.72
CA SER A 145 -7.80 4.88 -4.39
C SER A 145 -8.76 6.05 -4.11
N LEU A 146 -8.23 7.20 -3.72
CA LEU A 146 -8.99 8.44 -3.50
C LEU A 146 -8.67 9.45 -4.61
N VAL A 147 -9.39 9.39 -5.73
CA VAL A 147 -9.21 10.34 -6.84
C VAL A 147 -10.20 11.50 -6.66
N SER A 148 -9.70 12.74 -6.66
CA SER A 148 -10.56 13.93 -6.65
C SER A 148 -11.21 14.10 -8.03
N THR A 149 -12.53 14.19 -8.06
CA THR A 149 -13.31 14.38 -9.30
C THR A 149 -13.41 15.85 -9.74
N ASN A 150 -12.39 16.69 -9.46
CA ASN A 150 -12.39 18.12 -9.82
C ASN A 150 -12.14 18.38 -11.33
N LYS A 151 -12.78 17.59 -12.20
CA LYS A 151 -13.29 18.03 -13.50
C LYS A 151 -14.79 17.94 -13.36
N GLU A 152 -15.54 19.04 -13.48
CA GLU A 152 -17.01 19.16 -13.42
C GLU A 152 -17.81 17.92 -13.90
N SER A 153 -17.80 16.87 -13.10
CA SER A 153 -18.39 15.57 -13.40
C SER A 153 -18.84 15.01 -12.06
N THR A 154 -20.08 15.31 -11.71
CA THR A 154 -21.00 14.26 -11.29
C THR A 154 -20.64 12.98 -12.08
N GLU A 155 -20.26 11.85 -11.51
CA GLU A 155 -20.63 11.23 -10.26
C GLU A 155 -19.73 9.97 -10.12
N PHE A 156 -19.70 9.41 -8.91
CA PHE A 156 -19.42 8.00 -8.56
C PHE A 156 -18.00 7.61 -8.09
N MET A 157 -17.94 7.14 -6.84
CA MET A 157 -16.88 6.26 -6.34
C MET A 157 -17.34 4.80 -6.44
N TYR A 158 -16.39 3.88 -6.69
CA TYR A 158 -16.64 2.44 -6.74
C TYR A 158 -16.15 1.79 -5.46
N LEU A 159 -17.08 1.30 -4.62
CA LEU A 159 -16.77 0.47 -3.45
C LEU A 159 -17.24 -0.95 -3.75
N LEU A 160 -16.34 -1.94 -3.70
CA LEU A 160 -16.66 -3.35 -3.95
C LEU A 160 -17.44 -3.59 -5.27
N GLY A 161 -17.05 -2.89 -6.34
CA GLY A 161 -17.71 -2.98 -7.66
C GLY A 161 -19.09 -2.31 -7.73
N ARG A 162 -19.55 -1.61 -6.68
CA ARG A 162 -20.81 -0.87 -6.68
C ARG A 162 -20.57 0.63 -6.81
N LYS A 163 -21.43 1.25 -7.62
CA LYS A 163 -21.41 2.65 -8.02
C LYS A 163 -22.14 3.50 -6.96
N ILE A 164 -21.43 4.39 -6.25
CA ILE A 164 -22.01 5.15 -5.12
C ILE A 164 -21.73 6.66 -5.25
N LYS A 165 -22.76 7.49 -5.03
CA LYS A 165 -22.64 8.96 -5.03
C LYS A 165 -21.85 9.45 -3.82
N ALA A 166 -20.91 10.38 -4.06
CA ALA A 166 -19.96 10.86 -3.06
C ALA A 166 -20.59 11.66 -1.90
N CYS A 167 -21.79 12.21 -2.07
CA CYS A 167 -22.43 13.06 -1.07
C CYS A 167 -23.11 12.28 0.08
N ASP A 168 -23.32 10.97 -0.05
CA ASP A 168 -24.11 10.19 0.93
C ASP A 168 -23.26 9.28 1.85
N GLN A 169 -21.92 9.29 1.72
CA GLN A 169 -21.09 8.21 2.27
C GLN A 169 -20.55 8.38 3.69
N VAL A 170 -20.52 9.57 4.31
CA VAL A 170 -20.08 9.62 5.73
C VAL A 170 -21.09 8.90 6.63
N THR A 171 -22.37 8.91 6.26
CA THR A 171 -23.44 8.26 7.02
C THR A 171 -23.55 6.77 6.69
N GLU A 172 -23.45 6.37 5.42
CA GLU A 172 -23.62 4.97 5.02
C GLU A 172 -22.40 4.09 5.35
N ILE A 173 -21.16 4.64 5.27
CA ILE A 173 -19.95 3.93 5.70
C ILE A 173 -19.98 3.69 7.21
N LYS A 174 -20.44 4.67 8.01
CA LYS A 174 -20.64 4.50 9.45
C LYS A 174 -21.71 3.45 9.76
N LYS A 175 -22.78 3.41 8.96
CA LYS A 175 -23.88 2.45 9.12
C LYS A 175 -23.44 1.01 8.81
N GLN A 176 -22.65 0.80 7.75
CA GLN A 176 -22.12 -0.52 7.41
C GLN A 176 -21.00 -0.99 8.36
N ALA A 177 -20.16 -0.07 8.85
CA ALA A 177 -19.17 -0.39 9.87
C ALA A 177 -19.81 -0.79 11.21
N GLY A 178 -20.93 -0.15 11.59
CA GLY A 178 -21.70 -0.52 12.79
C GLY A 178 -22.46 -1.85 12.67
N LEU A 179 -22.95 -2.20 11.47
CA LEU A 179 -23.62 -3.49 11.23
C LEU A 179 -22.65 -4.68 11.28
N MET A 180 -21.37 -4.46 10.96
CA MET A 180 -20.34 -5.51 11.02
C MET A 180 -19.86 -5.76 12.46
N SER A 181 -19.84 -4.74 13.32
CA SER A 181 -19.51 -4.92 14.75
C SER A 181 -20.59 -5.67 15.52
N ASP A 182 -21.86 -5.56 15.12
CA ASP A 182 -22.99 -6.26 15.77
C ASP A 182 -23.12 -7.73 15.36
N LEU A 183 -22.45 -8.15 14.28
CA LEU A 183 -22.46 -9.54 13.78
C LEU A 183 -21.30 -10.40 14.32
N GLY A 184 -20.41 -9.86 15.15
CA GLY A 184 -19.38 -10.63 15.84
C GLY A 184 -18.43 -11.40 14.90
N LEU A 185 -18.04 -10.77 13.80
CA LEU A 185 -16.99 -11.25 12.88
C LEU A 185 -15.72 -10.41 13.02
#